data_AF-A0AAN8Q4G1-F1
#
_entry.id   AF-A0AAN8Q4G1-F1
#
_cell.length_a   1.000
_cell.length_b   1.000
_cell.length_c   1.000
_cell.angle_alpha   90.00
_cell.angle_beta   90.00
_cell.angle_gamma   90.00
#
_symmetry.space_group_name_H-M   'P 1'
#
loop_
_entity.id
_entity.type
_entity.pdbx_description
1 polymer ?
#
loop_
_entity_poly.entity_id
_entity_poly.type
_entity_poly.pdbx_seq_one_letter_code
_entity_poly.pdbx_strand_id
1 'polypeptide(L)' 'MDGCGANFKQKTVQNILQEHFKDDKTKINTDAVKLVTEVSRIFVLEAATRAAIQAKKDMSDEVMIDHFEKILPQLLLDL' A
#
# COMPACT_ATOMS: atom_id res chain seq x y z
N MET A 1 -9.81 15.47 -10.33
CA MET A 1 -8.33 15.42 -10.27
C MET A 1 -7.94 14.03 -10.74
N ASP A 2 -7.83 13.85 -12.04
CA ASP A 2 -7.34 12.60 -12.63
C ASP A 2 -5.85 12.49 -12.33
N GLY A 3 -5.52 11.65 -11.35
CA GLY A 3 -4.17 11.42 -10.88
C GLY A 3 -3.37 10.64 -11.90
N CYS A 4 -2.53 11.34 -12.66
CA CYS A 4 -1.53 10.75 -13.56
C CYS A 4 -0.36 10.17 -12.73
N GLY A 5 -0.62 9.11 -11.97
CA GLY A 5 0.38 8.39 -11.18
C GLY A 5 0.26 6.88 -11.36
N ALA A 6 1.36 6.15 -11.18
CA ALA A 6 1.34 4.69 -11.26
C ALA A 6 0.37 4.10 -10.22
N ASN A 7 -0.33 3.02 -10.61
CA ASN A 7 -1.34 2.37 -9.78
C ASN A 7 -1.38 0.85 -10.06
N PHE A 8 -1.98 0.09 -9.15
CA PHE A 8 -2.20 -1.34 -9.32
C PHE A 8 -3.27 -1.62 -10.38
N LYS A 9 -3.09 -2.72 -11.11
CA LYS A 9 -4.15 -3.26 -11.96
C LYS A 9 -5.25 -3.84 -11.07
N GLN A 10 -6.49 -3.40 -11.26
CA GLN A 10 -7.64 -3.92 -10.49
C GLN A 10 -7.74 -5.45 -10.51
N LYS A 11 -7.40 -6.09 -11.65
CA LYS A 11 -7.39 -7.55 -11.77
C LYS A 11 -6.39 -8.21 -10.83
N THR A 12 -5.24 -7.59 -10.60
CA THR A 12 -4.22 -8.10 -9.67
C THR A 12 -4.71 -7.99 -8.23
N VAL A 13 -5.27 -6.84 -7.85
CA VAL A 13 -5.87 -6.63 -6.52
C VAL A 13 -7.00 -7.65 -6.28
N GLN A 14 -7.87 -7.84 -7.27
CA GLN A 14 -8.94 -8.84 -7.21
C GLN A 14 -8.41 -10.26 -6.99
N ASN A 15 -7.37 -10.67 -7.72
CA ASN A 15 -6.79 -12.01 -7.59
C ASN A 15 -6.18 -12.22 -6.19
N ILE A 16 -5.43 -11.24 -5.67
CA ILE A 16 -4.84 -11.30 -4.31
C ILE A 16 -5.95 -11.46 -3.26
N LEU A 17 -7.04 -10.70 -3.37
CA LEU A 17 -8.16 -10.81 -2.44
C LEU A 17 -8.83 -12.20 -2.51
N GLN A 18 -9.02 -12.73 -3.72
CA GLN A 18 -9.61 -14.05 -3.94
C GLN A 18 -8.74 -15.19 -3.39
N GLU A 19 -7.41 -15.07 -3.47
CA GLU A 19 -6.47 -16.04 -2.90
C GLU A 19 -6.52 -16.13 -1.37
N HIS A 20 -6.98 -15.06 -0.69
CA HIS A 20 -7.01 -14.99 0.77
C HIS A 20 -8.42 -15.08 1.38
N PHE A 21 -9.48 -15.15 0.58
CA PHE A 21 -10.82 -15.42 1.10
C PHE A 21 -10.92 -16.84 1.64
N LYS A 22 -11.51 -17.00 2.83
CA LYS A 22 -11.66 -18.31 3.49
C LYS A 22 -12.76 -19.18 2.88
N ASP A 23 -13.71 -18.56 2.18
CA ASP A 23 -14.83 -19.24 1.51
C ASP A 23 -14.79 -18.91 0.01
N ASP A 24 -14.74 -19.93 -0.83
CA ASP A 24 -14.69 -19.86 -2.29
C ASP A 24 -15.91 -19.15 -2.91
N LYS A 25 -17.01 -19.04 -2.17
CA LYS A 25 -18.22 -18.30 -2.60
C LYS A 25 -18.10 -16.80 -2.38
N THR A 26 -17.09 -16.33 -1.64
CA THR A 26 -16.88 -14.91 -1.37
C THR A 26 -16.60 -14.17 -2.66
N LYS A 27 -17.39 -13.13 -2.95
CA LYS A 27 -17.23 -12.28 -4.13
C LYS A 27 -17.03 -10.85 -3.70
N ILE A 28 -16.20 -10.13 -4.46
CA ILE A 28 -16.02 -8.70 -4.33
C ILE A 28 -16.58 -8.01 -5.57
N ASN A 29 -17.36 -6.94 -5.38
CA ASN A 29 -17.93 -6.18 -6.49
C ASN A 29 -16.90 -5.21 -7.09
N THR A 30 -17.19 -4.70 -8.30
CA THR A 30 -16.24 -3.86 -9.05
C THR A 30 -15.86 -2.58 -8.32
N ASP A 31 -16.79 -1.94 -7.63
CA ASP A 31 -16.51 -0.66 -6.95
C ASP A 31 -15.67 -0.86 -5.68
N ALA A 32 -15.88 -1.95 -4.96
CA ALA A 32 -15.01 -2.37 -3.86
C ALA A 32 -13.61 -2.70 -4.36
N VAL A 33 -13.45 -3.36 -5.52
CA VAL A 33 -12.12 -3.59 -6.12
C VAL A 33 -11.43 -2.26 -6.44
N LYS A 34 -12.14 -1.28 -7.01
CA LYS A 34 -11.58 0.06 -7.26
C LYS A 34 -11.13 0.73 -5.97
N LEU A 35 -11.96 0.66 -4.91
CA LEU A 35 -11.62 1.27 -3.63
C LEU A 35 -10.39 0.63 -3.00
N VAL A 36 -10.33 -0.71 -2.96
CA VAL A 36 -9.16 -1.42 -2.42
C VAL A 36 -7.91 -1.13 -3.25
N THR A 37 -8.06 -0.97 -4.57
CA THR A 37 -6.95 -0.56 -5.45
C THR A 37 -6.35 0.79 -5.02
N GLU A 38 -7.20 1.78 -4.72
CA GLU A 38 -6.72 3.07 -4.20
C GLU A 38 -6.16 2.97 -2.78
N VAL A 39 -6.78 2.20 -1.89
CA VAL A 39 -6.26 1.97 -0.53
C VAL A 39 -4.87 1.34 -0.59
N SER A 40 -4.66 0.32 -1.43
CA SER A 40 -3.34 -0.28 -1.63
C SER A 40 -2.33 0.73 -2.17
N ARG A 41 -2.72 1.60 -3.11
CA ARG A 41 -1.84 2.64 -3.65
C ARG A 41 -1.43 3.64 -2.57
N ILE A 42 -2.38 4.09 -1.76
CA ILE A 42 -2.13 5.04 -0.66
C ILE A 42 -1.23 4.40 0.39
N PHE A 43 -1.47 3.14 0.76
CA PHE A 43 -0.63 2.41 1.71
C PHE A 43 0.84 2.36 1.28
N VAL A 44 1.12 2.02 0.03
CA VAL A 44 2.49 2.00 -0.50
C VAL A 44 3.09 3.41 -0.59
N LEU A 45 2.29 4.42 -0.96
CA LEU A 45 2.75 5.80 -1.02
C LEU A 45 3.10 6.35 0.38
N GLU A 46 2.29 6.07 1.39
CA GLU A 46 2.54 6.40 2.79
C GLU A 46 3.80 5.72 3.29
N ALA A 47 3.95 4.42 3.03
CA ALA A 47 5.14 3.64 3.36
C ALA A 47 6.41 4.29 2.80
N ALA A 48 6.44 4.58 1.49
CA ALA A 48 7.58 5.19 0.82
C ALA A 48 7.87 6.60 1.34
N THR A 49 6.83 7.41 1.55
CA THR A 49 6.97 8.80 2.01
C THR A 49 7.52 8.85 3.43
N ARG A 50 6.99 8.03 4.35
CA ARG A 50 7.46 7.95 5.74
C ARG A 50 8.88 7.41 5.83
N ALA A 51 9.23 6.41 5.04
CA ALA A 51 10.60 5.89 4.98
C ALA A 51 11.59 6.95 4.46
N ALA A 52 11.21 7.74 3.46
CA ALA A 52 12.02 8.86 2.96
C ALA A 52 12.21 9.96 4.00
N ILE A 53 11.14 10.31 4.74
CA ILE A 53 11.22 11.27 5.86
C ILE A 53 12.15 10.73 6.96
N GLN A 54 12.07 9.43 7.28
CA GLN A 54 12.93 8.81 8.27
C GLN A 54 14.40 8.77 7.83
N ALA A 55 14.69 8.48 6.56
CA ALA A 55 16.04 8.56 5.99
C ALA A 55 16.62 9.97 6.10
N LYS A 56 15.82 10.99 5.76
CA LYS A 56 16.22 12.40 5.91
C LYS A 56 16.51 12.78 7.37
N LYS A 57 15.71 12.26 8.31
CA LYS A 57 15.92 12.48 9.75
C LYS A 57 17.23 11.84 10.24
N ASP A 58 17.61 10.72 9.64
CA ASP A 58 18.86 10.01 9.93
C ASP A 58 20.04 10.53 9.08
N MET A 59 19.86 11.63 8.34
CA MET A 59 20.87 12.24 7.45
C MET A 59 21.42 11.27 6.39
N SER A 60 20.57 10.35 5.91
CA SER A 60 20.88 9.43 4.81
C SER A 60 20.38 9.99 3.48
N ASP A 61 21.22 9.90 2.44
CA ASP A 61 20.88 10.30 1.07
C ASP A 61 19.95 9.28 0.37
N GLU A 62 19.92 8.03 0.87
CA GLU A 62 19.11 6.95 0.32
C GLU A 62 18.24 6.27 1.39
N VAL A 63 17.09 5.75 0.95
CA VAL A 63 16.19 4.99 1.81
C VAL A 63 16.68 3.54 1.93
N MET A 64 17.36 3.27 3.04
CA MET A 64 17.70 1.92 3.50
C MET A 64 16.55 1.21 4.24
N ILE A 65 16.69 -0.11 4.39
CA ILE A 65 15.71 -0.98 5.07
C ILE A 65 15.45 -0.55 6.52
N ASP A 66 16.49 -0.16 7.26
CA ASP A 66 16.39 0.28 8.66
C ASP A 66 15.44 1.48 8.83
N HIS A 67 15.35 2.38 7.84
CA HIS A 67 14.42 3.52 7.89
C HIS A 67 12.97 3.06 7.77
N PHE A 68 12.72 2.03 6.94
CA PHE A 68 11.40 1.44 6.78
C PHE A 68 10.99 0.68 8.05
N GLU A 69 11.89 -0.11 8.62
CA GLU A 69 11.63 -0.85 9.88
C GLU A 69 11.25 0.07 11.04
N LYS A 70 11.87 1.26 11.13
CA LYS A 70 11.54 2.27 12.15
C LYS A 70 10.11 2.81 12.03
N ILE A 71 9.59 2.96 10.81
CA ILE A 71 8.23 3.50 10.58
C ILE A 71 7.15 2.41 10.51
N LEU A 72 7.55 1.15 10.33
CA LEU A 72 6.65 0.03 10.11
C LEU A 72 5.60 -0.16 11.23
N PRO A 73 5.93 -0.05 12.53
CA PRO A 73 4.94 -0.24 13.58
C PRO A 73 3.77 0.74 13.47
N GLN A 74 4.05 2.03 13.24
CA GLN A 74 3.00 3.04 13.11
C GLN A 74 2.25 2.92 11.78
N LEU A 75 2.95 2.59 10.69
CA LEU A 75 2.34 2.37 9.38
C LEU A 75 1.26 1.26 9.44
N LEU A 76 1.51 0.18 10.19
CA LEU A 76 0.55 -0.91 10.37
C LEU A 76 -0.60 -0.58 11.32
N LEU A 77 -0.42 0.37 12.24
CA LEU A 77 -1.48 0.83 13.15
C LEU A 77 -2.44 1.84 12.50
N ASP A 78 -1.97 2.58 11.49
CA ASP A 78 -2.76 3.58 10.77
C ASP A 78 -3.67 2.96 9.69
N LEU A 79 -3.42 1.69 9.34
CA LEU A 79 -4.22 0.90 8.38
C LEU A 79 -5.37 0.18 9.10
#